data_AF-A0A939HYH1-F1
#
_entry.id   AF-A0A939HYH1-F1
#
_cell.length_a   1.000
_cell.length_b   1.000
_cell.length_c   1.000
_cell.angle_alpha   90.00
_cell.angle_beta   90.00
_cell.angle_gamma   90.00
#
_symmetry.space_group_name_H-M   'P 1'
#
loop_
_entity.id
_entity.type
_entity.pdbx_description
1 polymer ?
#
loop_
_entity_poly.entity_id
_entity_poly.type
_entity_poly.pdbx_seq_one_letter_code
_entity_poly.pdbx_strand_id
1 'polypeptide(L)'
;MYRVTAEYAKNNFDEVINRASTEARGIVIVQENQNFILISQEELDAWMETSELLQDPNLLSDIELAREQYKKGETLTMEQVFE
;
A
#
# COMPACT_ATOMS: atom_id res chain seq x y z
N MET A 1 0.07 15.46 6.05
CA MET A 1 1.25 15.02 5.29
C MET A 1 2.35 15.98 5.65
N TYR A 2 3.31 15.52 6.45
CA TYR A 2 4.44 16.34 6.87
C TYR A 2 5.24 16.80 5.64
N ARG A 3 5.74 18.04 5.65
CA ARG A 3 6.36 18.66 4.47
C ARG A 3 7.65 19.37 4.85
N VAL A 4 8.72 19.09 4.11
CA VAL A 4 10.07 19.59 4.36
C VAL A 4 10.73 20.06 3.07
N THR A 5 11.73 20.92 3.17
CA THR A 5 12.57 21.28 2.02
C THR A 5 13.57 20.15 1.73
N ALA A 6 14.07 20.07 0.49
CA ALA A 6 15.14 19.15 0.13
C ALA A 6 16.41 19.38 0.97
N GLU A 7 16.71 20.63 1.34
CA GLU A 7 17.83 20.96 2.23
C GLU A 7 17.62 20.40 3.64
N TYR A 8 16.43 20.59 4.22
CA TYR A 8 16.10 20.03 5.53
C TYR A 8 16.17 18.50 5.52
N ALA A 9 15.65 17.87 4.46
CA ALA A 9 15.67 16.42 4.32
C ALA A 9 17.09 15.85 4.23
N LYS A 10 18.01 16.55 3.55
CA LYS A 10 19.43 16.16 3.50
C LYS A 10 20.10 16.24 4.87
N ASN A 11 19.80 17.30 5.63
CA ASN A 11 20.44 17.55 6.92
C ASN A 11 19.85 16.69 8.06
N ASN A 12 18.62 16.21 7.92
CA ASN A 12 17.88 15.48 8.96
C ASN A 12 17.31 14.16 8.43
N PHE A 13 18.10 13.46 7.60
CA PHE A 13 17.60 12.34 6.81
C PHE A 13 17.05 11.18 7.67
N ASP A 14 17.69 10.87 8.80
CA ASP A 14 17.22 9.82 9.71
C ASP A 14 15.84 10.13 10.30
N GLU A 15 15.58 11.38 10.68
CA GLU A 15 14.27 11.81 11.16
C GLU A 15 13.21 11.68 10.04
N VAL A 16 13.58 12.09 8.83
CA VAL A 16 12.69 12.04 7.66
C VAL A 16 12.35 10.58 7.29
N ILE A 17 13.31 9.66 7.30
CA ILE A 17 13.04 8.23 7.09
C ILE A 17 12.13 7.67 8.19
N ASN A 18 12.44 7.93 9.46
CA ASN A 18 11.66 7.41 10.58
C ASN A 18 10.20 7.89 10.52
N ARG A 19 9.97 9.15 10.17
CA ARG A 19 8.62 9.67 9.96
C ARG A 19 7.96 9.05 8.73
N ALA A 20 8.68 8.85 7.62
CA ALA A 20 8.12 8.23 6.42
C ALA A 20 7.72 6.75 6.64
N SER A 21 8.34 6.08 7.61
CA SER A 21 7.98 4.72 8.01
C SER A 21 6.75 4.62 8.91
N THR A 22 6.32 5.73 9.53
CA THR A 22 5.22 5.76 10.50
C THR A 22 4.00 6.54 9.99
N GLU A 23 4.21 7.50 9.08
CA GLU A 23 3.13 8.21 8.40
C GLU A 23 2.66 7.43 7.16
N ALA A 24 1.46 6.85 7.21
CA ALA A 24 0.87 6.10 6.09
C ALA A 24 0.75 6.91 4.78
N ARG A 25 0.78 8.24 4.84
CA ARG A 25 0.74 9.10 3.64
C ARG A 25 2.13 9.57 3.19
N GLY A 26 3.19 9.15 3.89
CA GLY A 26 4.54 9.61 3.68
C GLY A 26 4.76 11.10 3.96
N ILE A 27 5.93 11.56 3.52
CA ILE A 27 6.41 12.93 3.69
C ILE A 27 6.59 13.58 2.33
N VAL A 28 6.21 14.86 2.23
CA VAL A 28 6.45 15.66 1.02
C VAL A 28 7.79 16.37 1.14
N ILE A 29 8.69 16.12 0.19
CA ILE A 29 9.94 16.85 0.02
C ILE A 29 9.76 17.89 -1.08
N VAL A 30 10.00 19.15 -0.76
CA VAL A 30 9.87 20.28 -1.69
C VAL A 30 11.24 20.69 -2.19
N GLN A 31 11.40 20.71 -3.51
CA GLN A 31 12.59 21.23 -4.17
C GLN A 31 12.16 22.21 -5.27
N GLU A 32 12.54 23.48 -5.10
CA GLU A 32 12.14 24.56 -6.01
C GLU A 32 10.60 24.58 -6.19
N ASN A 33 10.12 24.35 -7.42
CA ASN A 33 8.70 24.31 -7.77
C ASN A 33 8.15 22.87 -7.90
N GLN A 34 8.89 21.86 -7.42
CA GLN A 34 8.49 20.45 -7.50
C GLN A 34 8.31 19.84 -6.10
N ASN A 35 7.41 18.87 -6.03
CA ASN A 35 7.12 18.11 -4.82
C ASN A 35 7.38 16.64 -5.09
N PHE A 36 8.10 16.01 -4.17
CA PHE A 36 8.38 14.58 -4.15
C PHE A 36 7.74 13.98 -2.90
N ILE A 37 7.44 12.69 -2.94
CA ILE A 37 6.90 11.95 -1.81
C ILE A 37 7.91 10.88 -1.42
N LEU A 38 8.23 10.82 -0.13
CA LEU A 38 8.95 9.70 0.47
C LEU A 38 7.95 8.88 1.29
N ILE A 39 7.83 7.60 0.94
CA ILE A 39 7.03 6.58 1.61
C ILE A 39 7.89 5.33 1.82
N SER A 40 7.49 4.44 2.73
CA SER A 40 8.08 3.10 2.80
C SER A 40 7.80 2.32 1.52
N GLN A 41 8.65 1.35 1.22
CA GLN A 41 8.43 0.43 0.10
C GLN A 41 7.12 -0.36 0.29
N GLU A 42 6.86 -0.85 1.51
CA GLU A 42 5.65 -1.58 1.85
C GLU A 42 4.38 -0.79 1.54
N GLU A 43 4.34 0.51 1.85
CA GLU A 43 3.17 1.36 1.56
C GLU A 43 3.00 1.58 0.04
N LEU A 44 4.10 1.75 -0.69
CA LEU A 44 4.05 1.86 -2.16
C LEU A 44 3.49 0.57 -2.78
N ASP A 45 4.00 -0.59 -2.35
CA ASP A 45 3.55 -1.90 -2.83
C ASP A 45 2.07 -2.13 -2.52
N ALA A 46 1.62 -1.81 -1.31
CA ALA A 46 0.21 -1.91 -0.92
C ALA A 46 -0.71 -1.01 -1.76
N TRP A 47 -0.27 0.22 -2.10
CA TRP A 47 -1.03 1.11 -2.98
C TRP A 47 -1.11 0.58 -4.41
N MET A 48 0.00 0.05 -4.94
CA MET A 48 0.03 -0.55 -6.27
C MET A 48 -0.90 -1.77 -6.34
N GLU A 49 -0.79 -2.70 -5.39
CA GLU A 49 -1.65 -3.87 -5.30
C GLU A 49 -3.13 -3.48 -5.19
N THR A 50 -3.46 -2.53 -4.32
CA THR A 50 -4.84 -2.04 -4.20
C THR A 50 -5.34 -1.44 -5.53
N SER A 51 -4.50 -0.67 -6.22
CA SER A 51 -4.84 -0.09 -7.51
C SER A 51 -4.99 -1.14 -8.61
N GLU A 52 -4.27 -2.25 -8.55
CA GLU A 52 -4.40 -3.38 -9.47
C GLU A 52 -5.69 -4.14 -9.21
N LEU A 53 -5.99 -4.45 -7.94
CA LEU A 53 -7.22 -5.12 -7.54
C LEU A 53 -8.46 -4.31 -7.95
N LEU A 54 -8.45 -2.98 -7.77
CA LEU A 54 -9.57 -2.12 -8.16
C LEU A 54 -9.80 -2.01 -9.67
N GLN A 55 -8.87 -2.48 -10.52
CA GLN A 55 -9.10 -2.57 -11.96
C GLN A 55 -10.03 -3.73 -12.33
N ASP A 56 -10.21 -4.71 -11.44
CA ASP A 56 -11.18 -5.78 -11.64
C ASP A 56 -12.60 -5.30 -11.27
N PRO A 57 -13.51 -5.14 -12.26
CA PRO A 57 -14.87 -4.68 -11.99
C PRO A 57 -15.69 -5.68 -11.16
N ASN A 58 -15.29 -6.95 -11.09
CA ASN A 58 -16.00 -8.02 -10.39
C ASN A 58 -15.40 -8.32 -9.00
N LEU A 59 -14.30 -7.66 -8.61
CA LEU A 59 -13.60 -7.94 -7.36
C LEU A 59 -14.54 -7.99 -6.15
N LEU A 60 -15.45 -7.02 -6.03
CA LEU A 60 -16.36 -6.94 -4.88
C LEU A 60 -17.37 -8.10 -4.87
N SER A 61 -17.92 -8.47 -6.02
CA SER A 61 -18.83 -9.62 -6.11
C SER A 61 -18.11 -10.93 -5.86
N ASP A 62 -16.86 -11.05 -6.31
CA ASP A 62 -16.05 -12.26 -6.14
C ASP A 62 -15.65 -12.44 -4.66
N ILE A 63 -15.31 -11.35 -3.98
CA ILE A 63 -15.06 -11.36 -2.52
C ILE A 63 -16.33 -11.76 -1.75
N GLU A 64 -17.49 -11.24 -2.14
CA GLU A 64 -18.77 -11.59 -1.49
C GLU A 64 -19.11 -13.06 -1.69
N LEU A 65 -18.99 -13.55 -2.92
CA LEU A 65 -19.19 -14.95 -3.27
C LEU A 65 -18.23 -15.86 -2.48
N ALA A 66 -16.94 -15.54 -2.46
CA ALA A 66 -15.93 -16.31 -1.74
C ALA A 66 -16.23 -16.38 -0.24
N ARG A 67 -16.71 -15.28 0.37
CA ARG A 67 -17.13 -15.26 1.78
C ARG A 67 -18.35 -16.14 2.04
N GLU A 68 -19.30 -16.20 1.12
CA GLU A 68 -20.44 -17.12 1.24
C GLU A 68 -20.02 -18.57 1.12
N GLN A 69 -19.20 -18.90 0.11
CA GLN A 69 -18.67 -20.24 -0.12
C GLN A 69 -17.92 -20.74 1.11
N TYR A 70 -17.05 -19.89 1.68
CA TYR A 70 -16.33 -20.20 2.92
C TYR A 70 -17.28 -20.52 4.08
N LYS A 71 -18.34 -19.72 4.28
CA LYS A 71 -19.35 -19.97 5.33
C LYS A 71 -20.13 -21.28 5.11
N LYS A 72 -20.37 -21.65 3.85
CA LYS A 72 -21.05 -22.91 3.47
C LYS A 72 -20.14 -24.13 3.54
N GLY A 73 -18.84 -23.95 3.79
CA GLY A 73 -17.85 -25.01 3.76
C GLY A 73 -17.48 -25.45 2.34
N GLU A 74 -17.80 -24.64 1.33
CA GLU A 74 -17.46 -24.86 -0.08
C GLU A 74 -16.00 -24.46 -0.34
N THR A 75 -15.08 -25.03 0.44
CA THR A 75 -13.65 -24.77 0.40
C THR A 75 -12.91 -26.05 0.05
N LEU A 76 -11.84 -25.93 -0.74
CA LEU A 76 -10.93 -27.03 -1.01
C LEU A 76 -9.67 -26.88 -0.14
N THR A 77 -9.17 -28.00 0.39
CA THR A 77 -7.86 -28.05 1.03
C THR A 77 -6.75 -28.05 -0.02
N MET A 78 -5.52 -27.76 0.42
CA MET A 78 -4.36 -27.83 -0.47
C MET A 78 -4.22 -29.20 -1.13
N GLU A 79 -4.38 -30.30 -0.37
CA GLU A 79 -4.32 -31.67 -0.90
C GLU A 79 -5.39 -31.89 -1.99
N GLN A 80 -6.62 -31.44 -1.76
CA GLN A 80 -7.72 -31.58 -2.73
C GLN A 80 -7.55 -30.77 -4.03
N VAL A 81 -6.73 -29.72 -4.03
CA VAL A 81 -6.50 -28.88 -5.22
C VAL A 81 -5.37 -29.44 -6.09
N PHE A 82 -4.38 -30.11 -5.48
CA PHE A 82 -3.13 -30.48 -6.14
C PHE A 82 -2.90 -32.00 -6.30
N GLU A 83 -3.74 -32.84 -5.70
CA GLU A 83 -3.82 -34.29 -5.96
C GLU A 83 -4.94 -34.65 -6.94
#